data_AF-A0A838LBI2-F1
#
_entry.id   AF-A0A838LBI2-F1
#
_cell.length_a   1.000
_cell.length_b   1.000
_cell.length_c   1.000
_cell.angle_alpha   90.00
_cell.angle_beta   90.00
_cell.angle_gamma   90.00
#
_symmetry.space_group_name_H-M   'P 1'
#
loop_
_entity.id
_entity.type
_entity.pdbx_description
1 polymer ?
#
loop_
_entity_poly.entity_id
_entity_poly.type
_entity_poly.pdbx_seq_one_letter_code
_entity_poly.pdbx_strand_id
1 'polypeptide(L)'
;MSMSANPRRIIIGLLIALILLIVGFLVAMTMLFSGWSQRTIYQRAKSPDGWHEARVQFDDAGALSDFSRLVFVKHTWNGGDEPLMSCRAFWGNGEADVKLSWADNNTLVIRHHFAPQNVEAVAKNCGSVRIVAQSVPPYESY
;
A
#
# COMPACT_ATOMS: atom_id res chain seq x y z
N MET A 1 -1.82 22.61 60.70
CA MET A 1 -2.88 21.63 60.36
C MET A 1 -2.40 20.79 59.19
N SER A 2 -1.97 19.55 59.45
CA SER A 2 -1.55 18.64 58.39
C SER A 2 -2.81 18.07 57.72
N MET A 3 -3.09 18.47 56.48
CA MET A 3 -4.12 17.84 55.67
C MET A 3 -3.64 16.42 55.33
N SER A 4 -4.10 15.44 56.09
CA SER A 4 -3.96 14.02 55.72
C SER A 4 -4.74 13.81 54.43
N ALA A 5 -4.02 13.69 53.32
CA ALA A 5 -4.61 13.47 52.02
C ALA A 5 -5.33 12.11 52.04
N ASN A 6 -6.65 12.12 51.83
CA ASN A 6 -7.45 10.90 51.86
C ASN A 6 -6.93 9.93 50.78
N PRO A 7 -6.43 8.74 51.15
CA PRO A 7 -5.78 7.83 50.21
C PRO A 7 -6.70 7.43 49.05
N ARG A 8 -8.03 7.42 49.26
CA ARG A 8 -9.00 7.19 48.17
C ARG A 8 -8.98 8.30 47.12
N ARG A 9 -8.82 9.57 47.52
CA ARG A 9 -8.73 10.69 46.58
C ARG A 9 -7.42 10.68 45.80
N ILE A 10 -6.33 10.25 46.43
CA ILE A 10 -5.02 10.08 45.77
C ILE A 10 -5.11 8.97 44.72
N ILE A 11 -5.68 7.82 45.07
CA ILE A 11 -5.86 6.69 44.16
C ILE A 11 -6.74 7.08 42.95
N ILE A 12 -7.86 7.77 43.20
CA ILE A 12 -8.74 8.24 42.12
C ILE A 12 -8.01 9.23 41.21
N GLY A 13 -7.23 10.17 41.76
CA GLY A 13 -6.44 11.10 40.97
C GLY A 13 -5.38 10.41 40.10
N LEU A 14 -4.69 9.40 40.65
CA LEU A 14 -3.71 8.61 39.91
C LEU A 14 -4.35 7.79 38.78
N LEU A 15 -5.54 7.22 39.00
CA LEU A 15 -6.28 6.50 37.97
C LEU A 15 -6.70 7.43 36.83
N ILE A 16 -7.19 8.64 37.13
CA ILE A 16 -7.55 9.63 36.12
C ILE A 16 -6.31 10.04 35.31
N ALA A 17 -5.20 10.32 35.98
CA ALA A 17 -3.94 10.67 35.31
C ALA A 17 -3.44 9.54 34.40
N LEU A 18 -3.55 8.29 34.85
CA LEU A 18 -3.19 7.11 34.06
C LEU A 18 -4.10 6.95 32.83
N ILE A 19 -5.40 7.14 32.99
CA ILE A 19 -6.36 7.08 31.87
C ILE A 19 -6.04 8.17 30.84
N LEU A 20 -5.77 9.39 31.28
CA LEU A 20 -5.41 10.49 30.37
C LEU A 20 -4.09 10.21 29.64
N LEU A 21 -3.11 9.61 30.31
CA LEU A 21 -1.86 9.19 29.69
C LEU A 21 -2.08 8.10 28.64
N ILE A 22 -2.90 7.09 28.95
CA ILE A 22 -3.22 6.01 28.00
C ILE A 22 -3.97 6.57 26.78
N VAL A 23 -4.99 7.41 26.99
CA VAL A 23 -5.76 8.02 25.90
C VAL A 23 -4.86 8.93 25.07
N GLY A 24 -4.05 9.77 25.69
CA GLY A 24 -3.10 10.64 25.00
C GLY A 24 -2.08 9.86 24.19
N PHE A 25 -1.54 8.77 24.75
CA PHE A 25 -0.64 7.86 24.05
C PHE A 25 -1.33 7.17 22.87
N LEU A 26 -2.56 6.66 23.04
CA LEU A 26 -3.32 6.04 21.95
C LEU A 26 -3.62 7.04 20.82
N VAL A 27 -4.00 8.27 21.14
CA VAL A 27 -4.22 9.32 20.13
C VAL A 27 -2.91 9.67 19.42
N ALA A 28 -1.80 9.83 20.15
CA ALA A 28 -0.49 10.08 19.56
C ALA A 28 -0.03 8.94 18.65
N MET A 29 -0.20 7.68 19.08
CA MET A 29 0.06 6.50 18.26
C MET A 29 -0.84 6.49 17.03
N THR A 30 -2.14 6.80 17.17
CA THR A 30 -3.00 6.92 15.99
C THR A 30 -2.48 7.97 15.04
N MET A 31 -2.06 9.17 15.47
CA MET A 31 -1.52 10.19 14.55
C MET A 31 -0.18 9.82 13.92
N LEU A 32 0.70 9.12 14.64
CA LEU A 32 1.98 8.64 14.11
C LEU A 32 1.81 7.49 13.10
N PHE A 33 0.82 6.63 13.31
CA PHE A 33 0.54 5.49 12.43
C PHE A 33 -0.63 5.73 11.46
N SER A 34 -1.33 6.87 11.58
CA SER A 34 -2.38 7.34 10.67
C SER A 34 -1.84 8.38 9.70
N GLY A 35 -0.54 8.37 9.41
CA GLY A 35 -0.11 8.81 8.09
C GLY A 35 -0.87 7.95 7.09
N TRP A 36 -2.05 8.42 6.69
CA TRP A 36 -2.90 7.72 5.74
C TRP A 36 -2.04 7.51 4.52
N SER A 37 -1.76 6.25 4.22
CA SER A 37 -0.88 5.95 3.10
C SER A 37 -1.42 6.69 1.87
N GLN A 38 -0.64 7.62 1.34
CA GLN A 38 -1.08 8.42 0.21
C GLN A 38 -0.94 7.56 -1.02
N ARG A 39 -2.10 7.17 -1.55
CA ARG A 39 -2.18 6.38 -2.77
C ARG A 39 -2.03 7.27 -3.99
N THR A 40 -0.98 7.02 -4.76
CA THR A 40 -0.78 7.61 -6.08
C THR A 40 -0.97 6.56 -7.15
N ILE A 41 -1.82 6.85 -8.15
CA ILE A 41 -2.07 5.96 -9.29
C ILE A 41 -1.49 6.60 -10.54
N TYR A 42 -0.49 5.96 -11.11
CA TYR A 42 0.28 6.51 -12.23
C TYR A 42 -0.30 6.13 -13.58
N GLN A 43 -0.83 4.91 -13.68
CA GLN A 43 -1.39 4.40 -14.92
C GLN A 43 -2.54 3.46 -14.61
N ARG A 44 -3.57 3.49 -15.47
CA ARG A 44 -4.60 2.46 -15.59
C ARG A 44 -4.65 1.93 -17.00
N ALA A 45 -4.92 0.64 -17.14
CA ALA A 45 -5.12 0.00 -18.43
C ALA A 45 -6.26 -1.03 -18.31
N LYS A 46 -7.33 -0.84 -19.08
CA LYS A 46 -8.42 -1.80 -19.19
C LYS A 46 -8.09 -2.89 -20.21
N SER A 47 -8.52 -4.11 -19.96
CA SER A 47 -8.47 -5.18 -20.96
C SER A 47 -9.29 -4.79 -22.19
N PRO A 48 -8.98 -5.33 -23.38
CA PRO A 48 -9.71 -5.00 -24.61
C PRO A 48 -11.22 -5.25 -24.55
N ASP A 49 -11.65 -6.23 -23.77
CA ASP A 49 -13.06 -6.55 -23.53
C ASP A 49 -13.69 -5.74 -22.36
N GLY A 50 -12.89 -4.95 -21.65
CA GLY A 50 -13.32 -4.08 -20.56
C GLY A 50 -13.66 -4.78 -19.25
N TRP A 51 -13.42 -6.10 -19.12
CA TRP A 51 -13.75 -6.86 -17.89
C TRP A 51 -12.73 -6.70 -16.77
N HIS A 52 -11.50 -6.38 -17.13
CA HIS A 52 -10.37 -6.26 -16.21
C HIS A 52 -9.74 -4.87 -16.29
N GLU A 53 -9.21 -4.42 -15.17
CA GLU A 53 -8.40 -3.22 -15.08
C GLU A 53 -7.12 -3.54 -14.33
N ALA A 54 -5.99 -3.15 -14.92
CA ALA A 54 -4.70 -3.13 -14.28
C ALA A 54 -4.34 -1.69 -13.93
N ARG A 55 -3.71 -1.47 -12.78
CA ARG A 55 -3.22 -0.15 -12.34
C ARG A 55 -1.83 -0.22 -11.76
N VAL A 56 -1.02 0.79 -12.05
CA VAL A 56 0.27 1.03 -11.37
C VAL A 56 0.00 1.99 -10.22
N GLN A 57 0.39 1.58 -9.02
CA GLN A 57 0.09 2.26 -7.78
C GLN A 57 1.35 2.38 -6.91
N PHE A 58 1.49 3.49 -6.20
CA PHE A 58 2.38 3.64 -5.06
C PHE A 58 1.54 4.05 -3.85
N ASP A 59 1.84 3.46 -2.71
CA ASP A 59 1.20 3.74 -1.43
C ASP A 59 2.30 4.31 -0.51
N ASP A 60 2.35 5.65 -0.36
CA ASP A 60 3.34 6.36 0.46
C ASP A 60 2.91 6.32 1.94
N ALA A 61 3.62 5.59 2.80
CA ALA A 61 3.34 5.52 4.24
C ALA A 61 4.24 6.44 5.07
N GLY A 62 4.82 7.47 4.46
CA GLY A 62 5.66 8.48 5.10
C GLY A 62 7.14 8.09 5.21
N ALA A 63 7.86 8.76 6.11
CA ALA A 63 9.33 8.68 6.20
C ALA A 63 9.92 7.29 6.51
N LEU A 64 9.09 6.29 6.79
CA LEU A 64 9.50 4.92 7.08
C LEU A 64 9.21 3.95 5.92
N SER A 65 8.51 4.37 4.86
CA SER A 65 8.28 3.52 3.69
C SER A 65 9.29 3.80 2.59
N ASP A 66 9.97 2.75 2.14
CA ASP A 66 10.71 2.77 0.89
C ASP A 66 9.77 2.92 -0.30
N PHE A 67 10.21 3.66 -1.33
CA PHE A 67 9.46 3.80 -2.58
C PHE A 67 9.25 2.44 -3.24
N SER A 68 8.05 2.20 -3.79
CA SER A 68 7.76 0.99 -4.55
C SER A 68 6.71 1.23 -5.63
N ARG A 69 6.73 0.41 -6.68
CA ARG A 69 5.68 0.37 -7.70
C ARG A 69 4.98 -0.98 -7.64
N LEU A 70 3.70 -0.93 -7.32
CA LEU A 70 2.81 -2.07 -7.27
C LEU A 70 1.92 -2.07 -8.51
N VAL A 71 1.74 -3.24 -9.13
CA VAL A 71 0.69 -3.43 -10.14
C VAL A 71 -0.42 -4.26 -9.55
N PHE A 72 -1.62 -3.72 -9.57
CA PHE A 72 -2.83 -4.40 -9.14
C PHE A 72 -3.74 -4.68 -10.33
N VAL A 73 -4.37 -5.85 -10.33
CA VAL A 73 -5.39 -6.27 -11.31
C VAL A 73 -6.69 -6.51 -10.57
N LYS A 74 -7.77 -5.95 -11.08
CA LYS A 74 -9.13 -6.17 -10.56
C LYS A 74 -10.11 -6.37 -11.71
N HIS A 75 -11.29 -6.85 -11.38
CA HIS A 75 -12.43 -6.73 -12.27
C HIS A 75 -12.97 -5.30 -12.27
N THR A 76 -13.52 -4.85 -13.41
CA THR A 76 -14.05 -3.50 -13.57
C THR A 76 -15.37 -3.25 -12.84
N TRP A 77 -16.11 -4.30 -12.46
CA TRP A 77 -17.28 -4.15 -11.59
C TRP A 77 -16.90 -3.63 -10.19
N ASN A 78 -15.65 -3.83 -9.77
CA ASN A 78 -15.15 -3.24 -8.54
C ASN A 78 -14.64 -1.81 -8.82
N GLY A 79 -15.44 -0.81 -8.44
CA GLY A 79 -15.10 0.60 -8.59
C GLY A 79 -13.94 1.07 -7.71
N GLY A 80 -13.66 0.38 -6.60
CA GLY A 80 -12.66 0.80 -5.61
C GLY A 80 -11.23 0.34 -5.94
N ASP A 81 -10.23 1.03 -5.38
CA ASP A 81 -8.81 0.73 -5.55
C ASP A 81 -8.19 0.08 -4.30
N GLU A 82 -9.02 -0.46 -3.42
CA GLU A 82 -8.56 -1.15 -2.23
C GLU A 82 -7.74 -2.39 -2.62
N PRO A 83 -6.54 -2.57 -2.03
CA PRO A 83 -5.72 -3.74 -2.27
C PRO A 83 -6.43 -5.06 -1.97
N LEU A 84 -7.31 -5.09 -0.96
CA LEU A 84 -8.07 -6.29 -0.57
C LEU A 84 -8.97 -6.83 -1.69
N MET A 85 -9.43 -5.96 -2.58
CA MET A 85 -10.32 -6.31 -3.68
C MET A 85 -9.59 -6.38 -5.02
N SER A 86 -8.25 -6.42 -4.98
CA SER A 86 -7.38 -6.46 -6.15
C SER A 86 -6.32 -7.54 -5.98
N CYS A 87 -5.94 -8.20 -7.06
CA CYS A 87 -4.79 -9.09 -7.06
C CYS A 87 -3.51 -8.28 -7.30
N ARG A 88 -2.49 -8.45 -6.47
CA ARG A 88 -1.16 -7.87 -6.72
C ARG A 88 -0.43 -8.70 -7.78
N ALA A 89 -0.27 -8.14 -8.98
CA ALA A 89 0.39 -8.79 -10.10
C ALA A 89 1.92 -8.59 -10.10
N PHE A 90 2.40 -7.45 -9.62
CA PHE A 90 3.82 -7.10 -9.62
C PHE A 90 4.16 -6.20 -8.44
N TRP A 91 5.39 -6.32 -7.93
CA TRP A 91 5.99 -5.46 -6.92
C TRP A 91 7.47 -5.24 -7.24
N GLY A 92 7.84 -3.99 -7.54
CA GLY A 92 9.22 -3.52 -7.63
C GLY A 92 9.52 -2.47 -6.56
N ASN A 93 10.70 -2.54 -5.94
CA ASN A 93 11.20 -1.54 -5.01
C ASN A 93 11.97 -0.46 -5.76
N GLY A 94 11.69 0.80 -5.41
CA GLY A 94 12.22 1.99 -6.05
C GLY A 94 11.18 2.71 -6.92
N GLU A 95 11.65 3.70 -7.66
CA GLU A 95 10.80 4.59 -8.45
C GLU A 95 10.70 4.21 -9.93
N ALA A 96 11.29 3.07 -10.32
CA ALA A 96 11.48 2.75 -11.72
C ALA A 96 10.18 2.65 -12.52
N ASP A 97 10.24 3.06 -13.78
CA ASP A 97 9.08 3.14 -14.65
C ASP A 97 8.44 1.76 -14.91
N VAL A 98 7.09 1.73 -14.86
CA VAL A 98 6.27 0.56 -15.18
C VAL A 98 5.22 0.94 -16.22
N LYS A 99 5.16 0.17 -17.31
CA LYS A 99 4.16 0.33 -18.38
C LYS A 99 3.28 -0.91 -18.49
N LEU A 100 1.98 -0.67 -18.50
CA LEU A 100 0.96 -1.70 -18.67
C LEU A 100 0.49 -1.78 -20.12
N SER A 101 0.35 -3.01 -20.62
CA SER A 101 -0.29 -3.28 -21.91
C SER A 101 -1.00 -4.64 -21.86
N TRP A 102 -2.07 -4.79 -22.63
CA TRP A 102 -2.79 -6.05 -22.75
C TRP A 102 -2.43 -6.71 -24.07
N ALA A 103 -1.97 -7.96 -24.03
CA ALA A 103 -1.68 -8.72 -25.25
C ALA A 103 -2.96 -9.31 -25.86
N ASP A 104 -3.93 -9.63 -25.00
CA ASP A 104 -5.26 -10.11 -25.33
C ASP A 104 -6.21 -9.78 -24.16
N ASN A 105 -7.45 -10.27 -24.20
CA ASN A 105 -8.47 -10.02 -23.17
C ASN A 105 -8.05 -10.43 -21.75
N ASN A 106 -7.18 -11.44 -21.63
CA ASN A 106 -6.83 -12.07 -20.35
C ASN A 106 -5.32 -12.13 -20.12
N THR A 107 -4.49 -11.48 -20.92
CA THR A 107 -3.04 -11.42 -20.72
C THR A 107 -2.60 -9.99 -20.48
N LEU A 108 -2.17 -9.69 -19.25
CA LEU A 108 -1.51 -8.45 -18.90
C LEU A 108 0.01 -8.59 -19.08
N VAL A 109 0.59 -7.69 -19.86
CA VAL A 109 2.03 -7.52 -20.00
C VAL A 109 2.49 -6.29 -19.21
N ILE A 110 3.37 -6.52 -18.25
CA ILE A 110 3.97 -5.51 -17.37
C ILE A 110 5.42 -5.32 -17.83
N ARG A 111 5.70 -4.18 -18.48
CA ARG A 111 7.08 -3.81 -18.84
C ARG A 111 7.64 -2.91 -17.77
N HIS A 112 8.86 -3.19 -17.31
CA HIS A 112 9.46 -2.40 -16.23
C HIS A 112 10.96 -2.22 -16.40
N HIS A 113 11.49 -1.15 -15.80
CA HIS A 113 12.91 -0.84 -15.75
C HIS A 113 13.58 -1.22 -14.42
N PHE A 114 12.88 -1.93 -13.52
CA PHE A 114 13.52 -2.50 -12.32
C PHE A 114 14.59 -3.53 -12.68
N ALA A 115 15.74 -3.40 -12.05
CA ALA A 115 16.74 -4.46 -12.04
C ALA A 115 16.17 -5.73 -11.36
N PRO A 116 16.59 -6.95 -11.75
CA PRO A 116 16.01 -8.19 -11.22
C PRO A 116 16.04 -8.29 -9.68
N GLN A 117 17.08 -7.77 -9.04
CA GLN A 117 17.20 -7.77 -7.58
C GLN A 117 16.23 -6.81 -6.86
N ASN A 118 15.63 -5.86 -7.58
CA ASN A 118 14.65 -4.90 -7.04
C ASN A 118 13.21 -5.37 -7.28
N VAL A 119 13.01 -6.55 -7.89
CA VAL A 119 11.68 -7.14 -8.09
C VAL A 119 11.39 -8.11 -6.95
N GLU A 120 10.50 -7.72 -6.05
CA GLU A 120 10.14 -8.52 -4.87
C GLU A 120 9.20 -9.68 -5.23
N ALA A 121 8.21 -9.41 -6.08
CA ALA A 121 7.21 -10.40 -6.42
C ALA A 121 6.58 -10.17 -7.79
N VAL A 122 6.31 -11.27 -8.48
CA VAL A 122 5.51 -11.30 -9.71
C VAL A 122 4.54 -12.47 -9.61
N ALA A 123 3.24 -12.19 -9.72
CA ALA A 123 2.23 -13.24 -9.81
C ALA A 123 2.29 -13.87 -11.20
N LYS A 124 2.01 -15.18 -11.31
CA LYS A 124 1.82 -15.81 -12.64
C LYS A 124 0.44 -15.54 -13.21
N ASN A 125 -0.58 -15.51 -12.34
CA ASN A 125 -1.97 -15.27 -12.69
C ASN A 125 -2.65 -14.45 -11.58
N CYS A 126 -3.66 -13.68 -11.98
CA CYS A 126 -4.60 -12.97 -11.13
C CYS A 126 -6.02 -13.36 -11.56
N GLY A 127 -6.57 -14.42 -10.96
CA GLY A 127 -7.83 -15.02 -11.43
C GLY A 127 -7.67 -15.60 -12.84
N SER A 128 -8.50 -15.15 -13.78
CA SER A 128 -8.41 -15.50 -15.20
C SER A 128 -7.29 -14.76 -15.96
N VAL A 129 -6.70 -13.72 -15.37
CA VAL A 129 -5.70 -12.90 -16.04
C VAL A 129 -4.30 -13.50 -15.87
N ARG A 130 -3.67 -13.87 -16.97
CA ARG A 130 -2.26 -14.25 -17.02
C ARG A 130 -1.37 -13.01 -16.95
N ILE A 131 -0.32 -13.08 -16.14
CA ILE A 131 0.63 -11.98 -15.92
C ILE A 131 1.96 -12.32 -16.60
N VAL A 132 2.46 -11.38 -17.40
CA VAL A 132 3.76 -11.48 -18.07
C VAL A 132 4.58 -10.25 -17.72
N ALA A 133 5.55 -10.39 -16.82
CA ALA A 133 6.52 -9.34 -16.53
C ALA A 133 7.71 -9.41 -17.50
N GLN A 134 8.11 -8.26 -18.04
CA GLN A 134 9.25 -8.11 -18.95
C GLN A 134 10.17 -7.02 -18.41
N SER A 135 11.39 -7.39 -18.02
CA SER A 135 12.42 -6.42 -17.66
C SER A 135 13.03 -5.80 -18.92
N VAL A 136 13.18 -4.48 -18.93
CA VAL A 136 13.67 -3.72 -20.08
C VAL A 136 14.86 -2.85 -19.63
N PRO A 137 16.08 -3.08 -20.15
CA PRO A 137 17.20 -2.18 -19.93
C PRO A 137 17.01 -0.82 -20.66
N PRO A 138 17.67 0.27 -20.21
CA PRO A 138 18.54 0.34 -19.04
C PRO A 138 17.73 0.23 -17.74
N TYR A 139 18.33 -0.39 -16.72
CA TYR A 139 17.69 -0.47 -15.41
C TYR A 139 17.91 0.83 -14.65
N GLU A 140 16.85 1.31 -14.00
CA GLU A 140 16.92 2.49 -13.15
C GLU A 140 17.42 2.08 -11.77
N SER A 141 18.45 2.77 -11.29
CA SER A 141 18.97 2.60 -9.93
C SER A 141 18.06 3.32 -8.94
N TYR A 142 18.05 2.80 -7.71
CA TYR A 142 17.41 3.41 -6.54
C TYR A 142 17.89 4.84 -6.30
#